data_AF-A0A7K9BK48-F1
#
_entry.id   AF-A0A7K9BK48-F1
#
_cell.length_a   1.000
_cell.length_b   1.000
_cell.length_c   1.000
_cell.angle_alpha   90.00
_cell.angle_beta   90.00
_cell.angle_gamma   90.00
#
_symmetry.space_group_name_H-M   'P 1'
#
loop_
_entity.id
_entity.type
_entity.pdbx_description
1 polymer ?
#
loop_
_entity_poly.entity_id
_entity_poly.type
_entity_poly.pdbx_seq_one_letter_code
_entity_poly.pdbx_strand_id
1 'polypeptide(L)'
;AQVNEEISVKHLPSTEPDPHVVRVGWSLDSCSTQLGEEPFSYGYGGTGKKSTNCKFENYGEAFAENDVIACLVDFECGEEVEMSFMKNGKWLGVAYRVRKELLGGQALFPHVLVKNCAIEFNFGQRQDTYFSVPPGFTFIQHLPLAERVRGAVGPKSKAECEV
;
A
#
# COMPACT_ATOMS: atom_id res chain seq x y z
N ALA A 1 7.18 1.47 -3.31
CA ALA A 1 6.42 1.97 -4.47
C ALA A 1 6.95 3.34 -4.83
N GLN A 2 7.28 3.58 -6.10
CA GLN A 2 7.68 4.89 -6.60
C GLN A 2 6.55 5.45 -7.46
N VAL A 3 6.13 6.68 -7.20
CA VAL A 3 5.19 7.39 -8.09
C VAL A 3 6.01 7.97 -9.24
N ASN A 4 5.79 7.47 -10.46
CA ASN A 4 6.61 7.82 -11.61
C ASN A 4 6.05 9.02 -12.37
N GLU A 5 4.72 9.13 -12.48
CA GLU A 5 4.08 10.17 -13.27
C GLU A 5 2.65 10.43 -12.80
N GLU A 6 2.26 11.71 -12.74
CA GLU A 6 0.86 12.14 -12.71
C GLU A 6 0.34 12.35 -14.13
N ILE A 7 -0.49 11.42 -14.62
CA ILE A 7 -0.94 11.39 -16.02
C ILE A 7 -1.82 12.61 -16.30
N SER A 8 -1.66 13.24 -17.46
CA SER A 8 -2.43 14.44 -17.82
C SER A 8 -3.94 14.18 -17.86
N VAL A 9 -4.69 14.91 -17.03
CA VAL A 9 -6.15 14.81 -16.89
C VAL A 9 -6.91 15.95 -17.59
N LYS A 10 -6.36 16.54 -18.65
CA LYS A 10 -7.01 17.67 -19.38
C LYS A 10 -8.43 17.38 -19.88
N HIS A 11 -8.81 16.12 -19.96
CA HIS A 11 -10.13 15.65 -20.37
C HIS A 11 -11.15 15.59 -19.22
N LEU A 12 -10.71 15.68 -17.95
CA LEU A 12 -11.59 15.69 -16.80
C LEU A 12 -12.18 17.10 -16.58
N PRO A 13 -13.40 17.21 -16.03
CA PRO A 13 -13.95 18.49 -15.61
C PRO A 13 -13.03 19.17 -14.59
N SER A 14 -12.95 20.51 -14.63
CA SER A 14 -12.18 21.29 -13.65
C SER A 14 -12.71 21.18 -12.22
N THR A 15 -13.89 20.59 -12.04
CA THR A 15 -14.53 20.32 -10.75
C THR A 15 -14.14 18.97 -10.14
N GLU A 16 -13.33 18.16 -10.84
CA GLU A 16 -12.83 16.90 -10.30
C GLU A 16 -11.95 17.18 -9.06
N PRO A 17 -12.35 16.76 -7.85
CA PRO A 17 -11.67 17.17 -6.62
C PRO A 17 -10.29 16.50 -6.47
N ASP A 18 -10.18 15.24 -6.87
CA ASP A 18 -8.97 14.42 -6.71
C ASP A 18 -8.64 13.75 -8.06
N PRO A 19 -8.05 14.52 -9.01
CA PRO A 19 -7.74 14.01 -10.34
C PRO A 19 -6.67 12.91 -10.31
N HIS A 20 -5.79 12.94 -9.32
CA HIS A 20 -4.69 12.02 -9.11
C HIS A 20 -4.81 11.43 -7.71
N VAL A 21 -4.87 10.10 -7.62
CA VAL A 21 -4.94 9.41 -6.33
C VAL A 21 -3.94 8.27 -6.34
N VAL A 22 -3.10 8.23 -5.31
CA VAL A 22 -2.29 7.06 -4.97
C VAL A 22 -2.53 6.74 -3.51
N ARG A 23 -2.85 5.47 -3.24
CA ARG A 23 -2.93 4.93 -1.89
C ARG A 23 -2.24 3.58 -1.87
N VAL A 24 -1.32 3.40 -0.93
CA VAL A 24 -0.50 2.19 -0.79
C VAL A 24 -0.64 1.61 0.60
N GLY A 25 -0.57 0.29 0.73
CA GLY A 25 -0.60 -0.35 2.04
C GLY A 25 -0.92 -1.83 1.94
N TRP A 26 -1.81 -2.28 2.82
CA TRP A 26 -2.06 -3.69 3.08
C TRP A 26 -3.54 -3.96 3.24
N SER A 27 -4.03 -5.08 2.72
CA SER A 27 -5.38 -5.56 3.03
C SER A 27 -5.46 -7.09 3.07
N LEU A 28 -6.58 -7.62 3.54
CA LEU A 28 -6.92 -9.02 3.31
C LEU A 28 -7.26 -9.24 1.83
N ASP A 29 -7.14 -10.50 1.38
CA ASP A 29 -7.50 -10.92 0.01
C ASP A 29 -9.01 -10.79 -0.27
N SER A 30 -9.83 -10.81 0.78
CA SER A 30 -11.29 -10.68 0.68
C SER A 30 -11.77 -9.24 0.57
N CYS A 31 -10.86 -8.26 0.69
CA CYS A 31 -11.21 -6.85 0.56
C CYS A 31 -11.51 -6.51 -0.91
N SER A 32 -12.41 -5.54 -1.10
CA SER A 32 -12.60 -4.85 -2.37
C SER A 32 -11.32 -4.16 -2.84
N THR A 33 -11.32 -3.71 -4.10
CA THR A 33 -10.24 -2.92 -4.70
C THR A 33 -10.13 -1.49 -4.14
N GLN A 34 -11.08 -1.08 -3.28
CA GLN A 34 -11.14 0.23 -2.65
C GLN A 34 -10.31 0.27 -1.35
N LEU A 35 -8.98 0.22 -1.49
CA LEU A 35 -8.03 0.21 -0.36
C LEU A 35 -8.39 1.24 0.71
N GLY A 36 -8.63 0.85 1.97
CA GLY A 36 -8.94 1.75 3.09
C GLY A 36 -10.43 2.06 3.30
N GLU A 37 -11.33 1.58 2.43
CA GLU A 37 -12.78 1.83 2.52
C GLU A 37 -13.55 0.69 3.23
N GLU A 38 -12.84 -0.25 3.85
CA GLU A 38 -13.45 -1.35 4.61
C GLU A 38 -12.55 -1.81 5.77
N PRO A 39 -13.08 -2.62 6.71
CA PRO A 39 -12.27 -3.24 7.76
C PRO A 39 -11.12 -4.09 7.18
N PHE A 40 -10.00 -4.14 7.90
CA PHE A 40 -8.80 -4.87 7.49
C PHE A 40 -8.16 -4.42 6.18
N SER A 41 -8.52 -3.22 5.71
CA SER A 41 -7.91 -2.53 4.58
C SER A 41 -7.23 -1.27 5.10
N TYR A 42 -5.92 -1.17 4.93
CA TYR A 42 -5.06 -0.18 5.59
C TYR A 42 -4.22 0.56 4.55
N GLY A 43 -4.66 1.78 4.18
CA GLY A 43 -4.04 2.55 3.11
C GLY A 43 -3.44 3.88 3.56
N TYR A 44 -2.24 4.19 3.10
CA TYR A 44 -1.61 5.51 3.19
C TYR A 44 -1.69 6.22 1.83
N GLY A 45 -2.35 7.37 1.81
CA GLY A 45 -2.64 8.13 0.59
C GLY A 45 -1.73 9.35 0.38
N GLY A 46 -1.57 9.74 -0.89
CA GLY A 46 -0.75 10.88 -1.33
C GLY A 46 -1.07 12.22 -0.65
N THR A 47 -2.28 12.38 -0.09
CA THR A 47 -2.68 13.57 0.66
C THR A 47 -2.15 13.60 2.11
N GLY A 48 -1.23 12.71 2.50
CA GLY A 48 -0.73 12.63 3.88
C GLY A 48 -1.80 12.14 4.87
N LYS A 49 -2.60 11.15 4.44
CA LYS A 49 -3.64 10.55 5.27
C LYS A 49 -3.52 9.05 5.30
N LYS A 50 -3.73 8.47 6.47
CA LYS A 50 -4.00 7.04 6.63
C LYS A 50 -5.50 6.79 6.57
N SER A 51 -5.89 5.66 6.02
CA SER A 51 -7.29 5.28 5.77
C SER A 51 -7.57 3.83 6.15
N THR A 52 -8.67 3.59 6.86
CA THR A 52 -9.19 2.24 7.13
C THR A 52 -10.66 2.32 7.49
N ASN A 53 -11.50 1.39 7.01
CA ASN A 53 -12.93 1.36 7.28
C ASN A 53 -13.62 2.73 7.06
N CYS A 54 -13.36 3.35 5.90
CA CYS A 54 -13.88 4.67 5.50
C CYS A 54 -13.48 5.85 6.41
N LYS A 55 -12.53 5.66 7.34
CA LYS A 55 -12.00 6.72 8.19
C LYS A 55 -10.68 7.20 7.64
N PHE A 56 -10.55 8.51 7.47
CA PHE A 56 -9.36 9.16 6.92
C PHE A 56 -8.78 10.12 7.97
N GLU A 57 -7.55 9.87 8.37
CA GLU A 57 -6.87 10.61 9.45
C GLU A 57 -5.52 11.11 8.97
N ASN A 58 -5.11 12.30 9.42
CA ASN A 58 -3.80 12.85 9.08
C ASN A 58 -2.68 11.92 9.58
N TYR A 59 -1.72 11.62 8.70
CA TYR A 59 -0.58 10.76 9.02
C TYR A 59 0.57 11.03 8.05
N GLY A 60 1.80 11.05 8.58
CA GLY A 60 2.99 11.21 7.76
C GLY A 60 3.01 12.54 7.01
N GLU A 61 3.33 12.49 5.73
CA GLU A 61 3.52 13.65 4.85
C GLU A 61 2.80 13.44 3.52
N ALA A 62 2.36 14.49 2.84
CA ALA A 62 1.89 14.32 1.47
C ALA A 62 3.01 13.77 0.57
N PHE A 63 2.67 12.97 -0.42
CA PHE A 63 3.61 12.45 -1.41
C PHE A 63 3.00 12.49 -2.81
N ALA A 64 3.85 12.69 -3.81
CA ALA A 64 3.46 12.89 -5.20
C ALA A 64 4.49 12.26 -6.15
N GLU A 65 4.46 12.66 -7.42
CA GLU A 65 5.45 12.27 -8.42
C GLU A 65 6.90 12.37 -7.90
N ASN A 66 7.72 11.37 -8.24
CA ASN A 66 9.11 11.18 -7.83
C ASN A 66 9.33 10.77 -6.36
N ASP A 67 8.29 10.74 -5.52
CA ASP A 67 8.43 10.20 -4.16
C ASP A 67 8.44 8.66 -4.16
N VAL A 68 9.25 8.10 -3.26
CA VAL A 68 9.33 6.67 -3.00
C VAL A 68 8.79 6.36 -1.61
N ILE A 69 7.75 5.52 -1.56
CA ILE A 69 7.15 5.04 -0.33
C ILE A 69 7.55 3.58 -0.06
N ALA A 70 8.21 3.33 1.07
CA ALA A 70 8.29 1.96 1.62
C ALA A 70 7.07 1.68 2.49
N CYS A 71 6.46 0.53 2.26
CA CYS A 71 5.36 0.00 3.06
C CYS A 71 5.95 -1.11 3.93
N LEU A 72 5.89 -0.95 5.25
CA LEU A 72 6.46 -1.86 6.22
C LEU A 72 5.33 -2.54 6.99
N VAL A 73 5.49 -3.84 7.24
CA VAL A 73 4.60 -4.61 8.11
C VAL A 73 5.45 -5.49 9.02
N ASP A 74 5.23 -5.38 10.32
CA ASP A 74 5.94 -6.12 11.35
C ASP A 74 4.95 -7.07 12.05
N PHE A 75 5.18 -8.38 11.88
CA PHE A 75 4.39 -9.44 12.50
C PHE A 75 5.04 -9.96 13.81
N GLU A 76 6.20 -9.45 14.20
CA GLU A 76 6.97 -9.89 15.39
C GLU A 76 6.69 -9.03 16.63
N CYS A 77 5.80 -8.02 16.52
CA CYS A 77 5.41 -7.11 17.59
C CYS A 77 4.41 -7.73 18.59
N GLY A 78 4.82 -8.78 19.32
CA GLY A 78 3.99 -9.41 20.35
C GLY A 78 2.66 -9.94 19.81
N GLU A 79 1.53 -9.49 20.35
CA GLU A 79 0.18 -9.87 19.91
C GLU A 79 -0.39 -8.97 18.81
N GLU A 80 0.39 -7.99 18.34
CA GLU A 80 -0.05 -7.04 17.31
C GLU A 80 0.77 -7.20 16.02
N VAL A 81 0.18 -6.73 14.93
CA VAL A 81 0.85 -6.47 13.67
C VAL A 81 0.92 -4.95 13.52
N GLU A 82 2.13 -4.42 13.36
CA GLU A 82 2.35 -2.99 13.15
C GLU A 82 2.56 -2.70 11.67
N MET A 83 1.92 -1.65 11.16
CA MET A 83 2.14 -1.17 9.81
C MET A 83 2.66 0.26 9.86
N SER A 84 3.73 0.53 9.13
CA SER A 84 4.36 1.84 9.06
C SER A 84 4.86 2.14 7.66
N PHE A 85 5.16 3.41 7.41
CA PHE A 85 5.60 3.88 6.11
C PHE A 85 6.85 4.73 6.22
N MET A 86 7.64 4.73 5.14
CA MET A 86 8.75 5.65 4.97
C MET A 86 8.60 6.39 3.66
N LYS A 87 8.91 7.69 3.66
CA LYS A 87 8.97 8.51 2.45
C LYS A 87 10.43 8.88 2.20
N ASN A 88 10.97 8.49 1.03
CA ASN A 88 12.34 8.80 0.62
C ASN A 88 13.38 8.45 1.71
N GLY A 89 13.22 7.28 2.34
CA GLY A 89 14.09 6.83 3.42
C GLY A 89 13.83 7.46 4.81
N LYS A 90 12.89 8.40 4.94
CA LYS A 90 12.48 8.97 6.23
C LYS A 90 11.30 8.18 6.83
N TRP A 91 11.46 7.69 8.05
CA TRP A 91 10.38 7.04 8.80
C TRP A 91 9.29 8.02 9.23
N LEU A 92 8.03 7.64 9.03
CA LEU A 92 6.85 8.51 9.27
C LEU A 92 6.06 8.16 10.54
N GLY A 93 6.54 7.21 11.34
CA GLY A 93 5.82 6.70 12.51
C GLY A 93 4.94 5.48 12.19
N VAL A 94 4.44 4.84 13.24
CA VAL A 94 3.47 3.73 13.12
C VAL A 94 2.12 4.28 12.66
N ALA A 95 1.58 3.73 11.57
CA ALA A 95 0.27 4.13 11.03
C ALA A 95 -0.87 3.32 11.67
N TYR A 96 -0.68 2.01 11.78
CA TYR A 96 -1.71 1.07 12.26
C TYR A 96 -1.12 0.04 13.21
N ARG A 97 -1.97 -0.40 14.14
CA ARG A 97 -1.78 -1.58 14.97
C ARG A 97 -3.04 -2.41 14.88
N VAL A 98 -2.90 -3.70 14.61
CA VAL A 98 -4.02 -4.64 14.60
C VAL A 98 -3.64 -5.86 15.42
N ARG A 99 -4.55 -6.29 16.30
CA ARG A 99 -4.38 -7.51 17.07
C ARG A 99 -4.39 -8.74 16.16
N LYS A 100 -3.44 -9.66 16.34
CA LYS A 100 -3.31 -10.89 15.55
C LYS A 100 -4.58 -11.75 15.64
N GLU A 101 -5.25 -11.74 16.79
CA GLU A 101 -6.51 -12.47 16.98
C GLU A 101 -7.62 -11.95 16.06
N LEU A 102 -7.62 -10.65 15.75
CA LEU A 102 -8.59 -10.06 14.83
C LEU A 102 -8.31 -10.43 13.37
N LEU A 103 -7.04 -10.66 13.01
CA LEU A 103 -6.67 -11.16 11.68
C LEU A 103 -6.98 -12.65 11.51
N GLY A 104 -7.15 -13.41 12.60
CA GLY A 104 -7.54 -14.81 12.54
C GLY A 104 -6.58 -15.70 11.74
N GLY A 105 -5.30 -15.36 11.69
CA GLY A 105 -4.28 -16.05 10.88
C GLY A 105 -4.36 -15.77 9.37
N GLN A 106 -5.21 -14.84 8.93
CA GLN A 106 -5.26 -14.42 7.53
C GLN A 106 -4.04 -13.59 7.16
N ALA A 107 -3.54 -13.78 5.94
CA ALA A 107 -2.40 -13.03 5.41
C ALA A 107 -2.82 -11.63 4.96
N LEU A 108 -1.88 -10.69 5.06
CA LEU A 108 -1.98 -9.36 4.49
C LEU A 108 -1.25 -9.32 3.14
N PHE A 109 -1.89 -8.68 2.16
CA PHE A 109 -1.38 -8.55 0.81
C PHE A 109 -1.00 -7.10 0.53
N PRO A 110 0.13 -6.84 -0.17
CA PRO A 110 0.41 -5.52 -0.70
C PRO A 110 -0.76 -5.07 -1.58
N HIS A 111 -1.31 -3.90 -1.29
CA HIS A 111 -2.48 -3.38 -1.98
C HIS A 111 -2.21 -1.93 -2.37
N VAL A 112 -2.49 -1.60 -3.63
CA VAL A 112 -2.47 -0.24 -4.16
C VAL A 112 -3.77 0.10 -4.86
N LEU A 113 -4.27 1.29 -4.55
CA LEU A 113 -5.28 1.99 -5.32
C LEU A 113 -4.61 3.15 -6.05
N VAL A 114 -4.84 3.24 -7.35
CA VAL A 114 -4.28 4.30 -8.19
C VAL A 114 -5.33 4.87 -9.14
N LYS A 115 -5.34 6.18 -9.30
CA LYS A 115 -6.17 6.93 -10.25
C LYS A 115 -5.28 7.92 -10.99
N ASN A 116 -5.20 7.78 -12.32
CA ASN A 116 -4.45 8.66 -13.22
C ASN A 116 -2.96 8.85 -12.85
N CYS A 117 -2.32 7.88 -12.18
CA CYS A 117 -0.88 7.91 -11.93
C CYS A 117 -0.20 6.64 -12.45
N ALA A 118 1.06 6.75 -12.84
CA ALA A 118 1.94 5.61 -13.05
C ALA A 118 2.73 5.33 -11.77
N ILE A 119 2.75 4.07 -11.34
CA ILE A 119 3.45 3.63 -10.13
C ILE A 119 4.28 2.39 -10.40
N GLU A 120 5.49 2.35 -9.86
CA GLU A 120 6.38 1.19 -9.93
C GLU A 120 6.54 0.53 -8.56
N PHE A 121 6.56 -0.80 -8.55
CA PHE A 121 6.73 -1.61 -7.36
C PHE A 121 8.08 -2.31 -7.35
N ASN A 122 8.75 -2.25 -6.20
CA ASN A 122 9.89 -3.10 -5.89
C ASN A 122 9.55 -3.95 -4.68
N PHE A 123 9.28 -5.23 -4.93
CA PHE A 123 9.03 -6.27 -3.93
C PHE A 123 10.30 -7.05 -3.57
N GLY A 124 11.47 -6.64 -4.08
CA GLY A 124 12.76 -7.33 -3.96
C GLY A 124 13.28 -7.90 -5.28
N GLN A 125 12.54 -7.75 -6.38
CA GLN A 125 12.95 -8.29 -7.69
C GLN A 125 14.04 -7.47 -8.40
N ARG A 126 14.34 -6.25 -7.92
CA ARG A 126 15.38 -5.37 -8.49
C ARG A 126 16.68 -5.52 -7.70
N GLN A 127 17.82 -5.42 -8.39
CA GLN A 127 19.14 -5.35 -7.73
C GLN A 127 19.32 -4.03 -6.97
N ASP A 128 18.88 -2.92 -7.57
CA ASP A 128 18.97 -1.60 -6.96
C ASP A 128 17.76 -1.31 -6.08
N THR A 129 18.02 -0.84 -4.85
CA THR A 129 17.00 -0.31 -3.94
C THR A 129 17.02 1.21 -3.98
N TYR A 130 15.85 1.84 -3.89
CA TYR A 130 15.74 3.30 -3.84
C TYR A 130 16.38 3.89 -2.58
N PHE A 131 16.36 3.13 -1.49
CA PHE A 131 17.06 3.40 -0.24
C PHE A 131 17.32 2.09 0.50
N SER A 132 18.15 2.14 1.55
CA SER A 132 18.48 0.99 2.38
C SER A 132 17.24 0.40 3.05
N VAL A 133 17.11 -0.92 3.02
CA VAL A 133 16.07 -1.62 3.77
C VAL A 133 16.29 -1.37 5.27
N PRO A 134 15.25 -0.98 6.03
CA PRO A 134 15.38 -0.76 7.47
C PRO A 134 15.86 -2.02 8.21
N PRO A 135 16.66 -1.88 9.28
CA PRO A 135 17.06 -3.03 10.09
C PRO A 135 15.85 -3.83 10.58
N GLY A 136 15.93 -5.16 10.51
CA GLY A 136 14.84 -6.06 10.89
C GLY A 136 13.80 -6.31 9.80
N PHE A 137 13.85 -5.59 8.67
CA PHE A 137 12.93 -5.80 7.55
C PHE A 137 13.63 -6.50 6.39
N THR A 138 12.82 -7.21 5.60
CA THR A 138 13.23 -7.80 4.32
C THR A 138 12.15 -7.56 3.27
N PHE A 139 12.52 -7.70 2.00
CA PHE A 139 11.58 -7.64 0.89
C PHE A 139 10.68 -8.88 0.87
N ILE A 140 9.40 -8.70 0.53
CA ILE A 140 8.41 -9.79 0.48
C ILE A 140 8.82 -10.92 -0.47
N GLN A 141 9.51 -10.61 -1.58
CA GLN A 141 10.01 -11.60 -2.53
C GLN A 141 11.09 -12.52 -1.92
N HIS A 142 11.80 -12.05 -0.89
CA HIS A 142 12.88 -12.78 -0.22
C HIS A 142 12.39 -13.63 0.96
N LEU A 143 11.11 -13.54 1.34
CA LEU A 143 10.53 -14.41 2.36
C LEU A 143 10.50 -15.87 1.88
N PRO A 144 10.69 -16.85 2.78
CA PRO A 144 10.48 -18.26 2.46
C PRO A 144 9.09 -18.51 1.84
N LEU A 145 8.98 -19.47 0.92
CA LEU A 145 7.68 -19.80 0.30
C LEU A 145 6.65 -20.27 1.33
N ALA A 146 7.09 -20.93 2.41
CA ALA A 146 6.23 -21.40 3.49
C ALA A 146 5.57 -20.27 4.30
N GLU A 147 6.13 -19.06 4.25
CA GLU A 147 5.61 -17.86 4.94
C GLU A 147 4.77 -16.97 4.01
N ARG A 148 4.52 -17.43 2.78
CA ARG A 148 3.74 -16.70 1.78
C ARG A 148 2.44 -17.42 1.49
N VAL A 149 1.36 -16.65 1.46
CA VAL A 149 0.05 -17.12 1.01
C VAL A 149 -0.18 -16.61 -0.41
N ARG A 150 -0.72 -17.49 -1.26
CA ARG A 150 -1.12 -17.11 -2.61
C ARG A 150 -2.44 -16.34 -2.55
N GLY A 151 -2.45 -15.11 -3.04
CA GLY A 151 -3.68 -14.31 -3.15
C GLY A 151 -4.56 -14.73 -4.33
N ALA A 152 -5.67 -14.02 -4.51
CA ALA A 152 -6.60 -14.24 -5.60
C ALA A 152 -5.91 -14.21 -6.97
N VAL A 153 -6.34 -15.10 -7.86
CA VAL A 153 -5.85 -15.12 -9.24
C VAL A 153 -6.58 -14.01 -9.99
N GLY A 154 -5.81 -13.06 -10.52
CA GLY A 154 -6.37 -11.98 -11.31
C GLY A 154 -7.13 -12.48 -12.56
N PRO A 155 -7.99 -11.63 -13.13
CA PRO A 155 -8.77 -11.95 -14.32
C PRO A 155 -7.85 -12.35 -15.48
N LYS A 156 -8.31 -13.29 -16.32
CA LYS A 156 -7.50 -13.80 -17.45
C LYS A 156 -7.49 -12.83 -18.63
N SER A 157 -8.42 -11.89 -18.66
CA SER A 157 -8.60 -10.93 -19.73
C SER A 157 -9.06 -9.57 -19.19
N LYS A 158 -8.84 -8.49 -19.96
CA LYS A 158 -9.31 -7.15 -19.61
C LYS A 158 -10.84 -7.06 -19.46
N ALA A 159 -11.58 -7.93 -20.15
CA ALA A 159 -13.04 -7.96 -20.09
C ALA A 159 -13.56 -8.56 -18.78
N GLU A 160 -12.73 -9.32 -18.07
CA GLU A 160 -13.02 -9.88 -16.75
C GLU A 160 -12.57 -8.95 -15.61
N CYS A 161 -11.98 -7.79 -15.92
CA CYS A 161 -11.69 -6.78 -14.90
C CYS A 161 -13.00 -6.14 -14.44
N GLU A 162 -13.15 -5.97 -13.12
CA GLU A 162 -14.19 -5.13 -12.55
C GLU A 162 -13.89 -3.66 -12.89
N VAL A 163 -14.93 -2.93 -13.33
CA VAL A 163 -14.89 -1.51 -13.71
C VAL A 163 -15.50 -0.67 -12.61
#